data_AF-A0A497DMG8-F1
#
_entry.id   AF-A0A497DMG8-F1
#
_cell.length_a   1.000
_cell.length_b   1.000
_cell.length_c   1.000
_cell.angle_alpha   90.00
_cell.angle_beta   90.00
_cell.angle_gamma   90.00
#
_symmetry.space_group_name_H-M   'P 1'
#
loop_
_entity.id
_entity.type
_entity.pdbx_description
1 polymer ?
#
loop_
_entity_poly.entity_id
_entity_poly.type
_entity_poly.pdbx_seq_one_letter_code
_entity_poly.pdbx_strand_id
1 'polypeptide(L)'
;MIYMIFTNSYFLAATAIAGFFLMTSNFPMFALKFKDYKWKGNEFRYSFLVISVVLLIILQVIAIPFIIALYLFLSLIIYLSNMQYD
;
A
#
# COMPACT_ATOMS: atom_id res chain seq x y z
N MET A 1 10.99 22.62 13.77
CA MET A 1 9.74 22.07 14.37
C MET A 1 9.52 20.61 13.98
N ILE A 2 9.40 20.26 12.69
CA ILE A 2 9.19 18.88 12.23
C ILE A 2 10.25 17.87 12.72
N TYR A 3 11.52 18.27 12.74
CA TYR A 3 12.61 17.42 13.23
C TYR A 3 12.40 16.93 14.67
N MET A 4 11.86 17.78 15.55
CA MET A 4 11.64 17.43 16.96
C MET A 4 10.58 16.34 17.14
N ILE A 5 9.66 16.19 16.18
CA ILE A 5 8.63 15.15 16.17
C ILE A 5 9.26 13.82 15.75
N PHE A 6 10.05 13.80 14.67
CA PHE A 6 10.72 12.59 14.17
C PHE A 6 11.79 12.05 15.13
N THR A 7 12.46 12.90 15.90
CA THR A 7 13.48 12.49 16.88
C THR A 7 12.91 12.18 18.26
N ASN A 8 11.58 12.26 18.44
CA ASN A 8 10.95 11.99 19.73
C ASN A 8 10.91 10.47 20.01
N SER A 9 11.41 10.05 21.17
CA SER A 9 11.48 8.63 21.55
C SER A 9 10.10 7.94 21.56
N TYR A 10 9.03 8.64 21.93
CA TYR A 10 7.69 8.07 21.92
C TYR A 10 7.16 7.87 20.50
N PHE A 11 7.47 8.80 19.58
CA PHE A 11 7.11 8.67 18.17
C PHE A 11 7.85 7.51 17.50
N LEU A 12 9.15 7.37 17.79
CA LEU A 12 9.97 6.25 17.33
C LEU A 12 9.48 4.90 17.87
N ALA A 13 9.13 4.83 19.16
CA ALA A 13 8.58 3.63 19.76
C ALA A 13 7.22 3.24 19.15
N ALA A 14 6.31 4.21 18.97
CA ALA A 14 5.01 3.96 18.37
C ALA A 14 5.12 3.47 16.92
N THR A 15 5.99 4.07 16.12
CA THR A 15 6.24 3.66 14.73
C THR A 15 6.89 2.27 14.64
N ALA A 16 7.81 1.94 15.55
CA ALA A 16 8.41 0.61 15.63
C ALA A 16 7.37 -0.49 15.96
N ILE A 17 6.50 -0.25 16.95
CA ILE A 17 5.43 -1.18 17.31
C ILE A 17 4.42 -1.34 16.17
N ALA A 18 4.04 -0.24 15.52
CA ALA A 18 3.16 -0.28 14.36
C ALA A 18 3.77 -1.09 13.20
N GLY A 19 5.06 -0.89 12.91
CA GLY A 19 5.79 -1.63 11.89
C GLY A 19 5.88 -3.13 12.21
N PHE A 20 6.18 -3.48 13.45
CA PHE A 20 6.17 -4.88 13.92
C PHE A 20 4.80 -5.54 13.71
N PHE A 21 3.73 -4.84 14.07
CA PHE A 21 2.37 -5.36 13.91
C PHE A 21 2.01 -5.58 12.43
N LEU A 22 2.36 -4.62 11.56
CA LEU A 22 2.16 -4.76 10.12
C LEU A 22 2.93 -5.96 9.56
N MET A 23 4.19 -6.19 9.97
CA MET A 23 5.00 -7.32 9.51
C MET A 23 4.49 -8.69 9.98
N THR A 24 3.90 -8.79 11.18
CA THR A 24 3.37 -10.06 11.70
C THR A 24 1.90 -10.30 11.38
N SER A 25 1.20 -9.30 10.85
CA SER A 25 -0.24 -9.42 10.56
C SER A 25 -0.49 -10.23 9.30
N ASN A 26 -1.48 -11.14 9.34
CA ASN A 26 -2.03 -11.81 8.16
C ASN A 26 -2.93 -10.84 7.37
N PHE A 27 -2.38 -9.71 6.96
CA PHE A 27 -3.15 -8.69 6.25
C PHE A 27 -3.61 -9.25 4.89
N PRO A 28 -4.91 -9.19 4.56
CA PRO A 28 -5.41 -9.68 3.29
C PRO A 28 -4.88 -8.77 2.18
N MET A 29 -3.78 -9.19 1.57
CA MET A 29 -3.10 -8.50 0.47
C MET A 29 -3.66 -8.98 -0.87
N PHE A 30 -4.19 -8.07 -1.70
CA PHE A 30 -4.67 -8.45 -3.01
C PHE A 30 -3.50 -8.82 -3.93
N ALA A 31 -3.55 -10.00 -4.56
CA ALA A 31 -2.50 -10.39 -5.47
C ALA A 31 -2.49 -9.46 -6.70
N LEU A 32 -1.35 -8.81 -6.95
CA LEU A 32 -1.07 -8.08 -8.20
C LEU A 32 -0.86 -9.01 -9.41
N LYS A 33 -0.92 -10.33 -9.19
CA LYS A 33 -0.77 -11.32 -10.26
C LYS A 33 -1.99 -11.28 -11.19
N PHE A 34 -1.73 -11.04 -12.46
CA PHE A 34 -2.72 -11.16 -13.52
C PHE A 34 -2.96 -12.64 -13.82
N LYS A 35 -4.20 -13.11 -13.63
CA LYS A 35 -4.63 -14.48 -13.97
C LYS A 35 -5.19 -14.56 -15.39
N ASP A 36 -5.88 -13.50 -15.80
CA ASP A 36 -6.39 -13.28 -17.16
C ASP A 36 -5.98 -11.87 -17.64
N TYR A 37 -5.66 -11.72 -18.93
CA TYR A 37 -5.34 -10.41 -19.54
C TYR A 37 -6.58 -9.59 -19.90
N LYS A 38 -7.79 -10.10 -19.64
CA LYS A 38 -9.04 -9.38 -19.90
C LYS A 38 -9.18 -8.21 -18.93
N TRP A 39 -9.60 -7.06 -19.44
CA TRP A 39 -9.86 -5.86 -18.63
C TRP A 39 -10.99 -6.06 -17.62
N LYS A 40 -12.01 -6.84 -18.00
CA LYS A 40 -13.18 -7.13 -17.16
C LYS A 40 -12.77 -8.04 -16.00
N GLY A 41 -12.51 -7.41 -14.85
CA GLY A 41 -12.10 -8.05 -13.58
C GLY A 41 -10.71 -7.68 -13.06
N ASN A 42 -9.92 -6.94 -13.85
CA ASN A 42 -8.59 -6.44 -13.42
C ASN A 42 -8.54 -4.91 -13.29
N GLU A 43 -9.67 -4.23 -13.31
CA GLU A 43 -9.76 -2.76 -13.31
C GLU A 43 -9.00 -2.14 -12.11
N PHE A 44 -9.15 -2.72 -10.92
CA PHE A 44 -8.42 -2.30 -9.72
C PHE A 44 -6.91 -2.54 -9.80
N ARG A 45 -6.48 -3.63 -10.45
CA ARG A 45 -5.04 -3.94 -10.64
C ARG A 45 -4.41 -2.96 -11.63
N TYR A 46 -5.09 -2.67 -12.73
CA TYR A 46 -4.61 -1.73 -13.73
C TYR A 46 -4.58 -0.28 -13.22
N SER A 47 -5.61 0.15 -12.49
CA SER A 47 -5.64 1.50 -11.90
C SER A 47 -4.51 1.70 -10.89
N PHE A 48 -4.28 0.73 -10.00
CA PHE A 48 -3.17 0.75 -9.06
C PHE A 48 -1.81 0.85 -9.75
N LEU A 49 -1.62 0.08 -10.83
CA LEU A 49 -0.35 0.03 -11.56
C LEU A 49 -0.07 1.35 -12.28
N VAL A 50 -1.08 1.93 -12.94
CA VAL A 50 -0.97 3.26 -13.57
C VAL A 50 -0.65 4.34 -12.55
N ILE A 51 -1.35 4.36 -11.41
CA ILE A 51 -1.09 5.32 -10.32
C ILE A 51 0.34 5.15 -9.79
N SER A 52 0.80 3.91 -9.60
CA SER A 52 2.15 3.62 -9.11
C SER A 52 3.22 4.12 -10.07
N VAL A 53 3.04 3.92 -11.38
CA VAL A 53 3.98 4.40 -12.40
C VAL A 53 4.01 5.92 -12.43
N VAL A 54 2.86 6.58 -12.37
CA VAL A 54 2.79 8.05 -12.29
C VAL A 54 3.50 8.56 -11.04
N LEU A 55 3.30 7.92 -9.89
CA LEU A 55 4.00 8.26 -8.65
C LEU A 55 5.51 8.09 -8.76
N LEU A 56 5.98 7.00 -9.38
CA LEU A 56 7.42 6.76 -9.61
C LEU A 56 8.04 7.83 -10.51
N ILE A 57 7.32 8.33 -11.52
CA ILE A 57 7.84 9.37 -12.42
C ILE A 57 7.99 10.71 -11.68
N ILE A 58 7.04 11.06 -10.82
CA ILE A 58 7.03 12.36 -10.11
C ILE A 58 7.97 12.34 -8.89
N LEU A 59 7.94 11.27 -8.09
CA LEU A 59 8.60 11.17 -6.78
C LEU A 59 9.82 10.22 -6.74
N GLN A 60 10.10 9.48 -7.83
CA GLN A 60 11.21 8.54 -7.92
C GLN A 60 11.25 7.54 -6.73
N VAL A 61 12.35 7.49 -5.98
CA VAL A 61 12.55 6.57 -4.85
C VAL A 61 11.64 6.92 -3.66
N ILE A 62 11.30 8.19 -3.49
CA ILE A 62 10.39 8.65 -2.42
C ILE A 62 8.98 8.09 -2.65
N ALA A 63 8.62 7.72 -3.89
CA ALA A 63 7.31 7.15 -4.19
C ALA A 63 7.09 5.77 -3.56
N ILE A 64 8.15 5.00 -3.28
CA ILE A 64 8.07 3.62 -2.78
C ILE A 64 7.21 3.52 -1.50
N PRO A 65 7.48 4.27 -0.41
CA PRO A 65 6.64 4.23 0.78
C PRO A 65 5.19 4.67 0.51
N PHE A 66 4.97 5.61 -0.41
CA PHE A 66 3.61 6.02 -0.80
C PHE A 66 2.86 4.93 -1.56
N ILE A 67 3.52 4.23 -2.47
CA ILE A 67 2.95 3.11 -3.23
C ILE A 67 2.57 1.97 -2.28
N ILE A 68 3.43 1.66 -1.31
CA ILE A 68 3.15 0.65 -0.28
C ILE A 68 1.94 1.07 0.57
N ALA A 69 1.88 2.33 1.01
CA ALA A 69 0.73 2.83 1.77
C ALA A 69 -0.58 2.77 0.96
N LEU A 70 -0.54 3.20 -0.31
CA LEU A 70 -1.68 3.15 -1.22
C LEU A 70 -2.14 1.70 -1.46
N TYR A 71 -1.20 0.77 -1.59
CA TYR A 71 -1.48 -0.65 -1.71
C TYR A 71 -2.20 -1.21 -0.49
N LEU A 72 -1.70 -0.93 0.73
CA LEU A 72 -2.34 -1.36 1.97
C LEU A 72 -3.77 -0.81 2.08
N PHE A 73 -3.97 0.47 1.76
CA PHE A 73 -5.29 1.09 1.73
C PHE A 73 -6.22 0.41 0.73
N LEU A 74 -5.80 0.27 -0.52
CA LEU A 74 -6.62 -0.33 -1.56
C LEU A 74 -6.98 -1.78 -1.22
N SER A 75 -6.03 -2.53 -0.66
CA SER A 75 -6.25 -3.90 -0.22
C SER A 75 -7.29 -3.99 0.90
N LEU A 76 -7.29 -3.04 1.85
CA LEU A 76 -8.33 -2.95 2.87
C LEU A 76 -9.71 -2.67 2.27
N ILE A 77 -9.79 -1.73 1.31
CA ILE A 77 -11.05 -1.41 0.62
C ILE A 77 -11.58 -2.62 -0.15
N ILE A 78 -10.73 -3.35 -0.87
CA ILE A 78 -11.13 -4.54 -1.62
C ILE A 78 -11.66 -5.62 -0.67
N TYR A 79 -10.96 -5.84 0.45
CA TYR A 79 -11.37 -6.79 1.48
C TYR A 79 -12.71 -6.41 2.12
N LEU A 80 -12.88 -5.16 2.55
CA LEU A 80 -14.13 -4.68 3.13
C LEU A 80 -15.29 -4.67 2.13
N SER A 81 -15.01 -4.38 0.87
CA SER A 81 -16.00 -4.39 -0.21
C SER A 81 -16.34 -5.80 -0.68
N ASN A 82 -15.74 -6.87 -0.13
CA ASN A 82 -15.86 -8.26 -0.59
C ASN A 82 -15.67 -8.41 -2.12
N MET A 83 -14.88 -7.52 -2.73
CA MET A 83 -14.56 -7.55 -4.16
C MET A 83 -13.42 -8.54 -4.39
N GLN A 84 -13.56 -9.78 -3.90
CA GLN A 84 -12.67 -10.88 -4.24
C GLN A 84 -12.91 -11.25 -5.71
N TYR A 85 -12.26 -10.50 -6.60
CA TYR A 85 -12.01 -10.95 -7.96
C TYR A 85 -10.99 -12.09 -7.89
N ASP A 86 -11.50 -13.32 -7.92
CA ASP A 86 -10.74 -14.58 -8.08
C ASP A 86 -9.84 -14.62 -9.33
#